data_AF-A0A946TYN4-F1
#
_entry.id   AF-A0A946TYN4-F1
#
_cell.length_a   1.000
_cell.length_b   1.000
_cell.length_c   1.000
_cell.angle_alpha   90.00
_cell.angle_beta   90.00
_cell.angle_gamma   90.00
#
_symmetry.space_group_name_H-M   'P 1'
#
loop_
_entity.id
_entity.type
_entity.pdbx_description
1 polymer ?
#
loop_
_entity_poly.entity_id
_entity_poly.type
_entity_poly.pdbx_seq_one_letter_code
_entity_poly.pdbx_strand_id
1 'polypeptide(L)' 'MYILKALGVDYGEVRIGIAYSDDLGMFAHPLE' A
#
# COMPACT_ATOMS: atom_id res chain seq x y z
N MET A 1 -7.03 19.05 6.19
CA MET A 1 -6.61 18.54 4.87
C MET A 1 -6.60 17.02 5.00
N TYR A 2 -7.36 16.30 4.17
CA TYR A 2 -7.40 14.84 4.21
C TYR A 2 -6.55 14.29 3.07
N ILE A 3 -5.65 13.37 3.38
CA ILE A 3 -4.82 12.68 2.41
C ILE A 3 -5.52 11.38 2.05
N LEU A 4 -5.76 11.16 0.75
CA LEU A 4 -6.32 9.91 0.25
C LEU A 4 -5.30 8.78 0.44
N LYS A 5 -5.73 7.65 1.01
CA LYS A 5 -4.90 6.47 1.14
C LYS A 5 -4.57 5.88 -0.22
N ALA A 6 -3.30 5.57 -0.46
CA ALA A 6 -2.86 4.82 -1.63
C ALA A 6 -2.81 3.32 -1.33
N LEU A 7 -3.29 2.52 -2.27
CA LEU A 7 -3.16 1.06 -2.26
C LEU A 7 -2.08 0.66 -3.28
N GLY A 8 -1.04 0.00 -2.80
CA GLY A 8 -0.03 -0.65 -3.64
C GLY A 8 -0.40 -2.10 -3.89
N VAL A 9 -0.36 -2.51 -5.16
CA VAL A 9 -0.58 -3.89 -5.59
C VAL A 9 0.61 -4.31 -6.44
N ASP A 10 1.28 -5.39 -6.04
CA ASP A 10 2.38 -6.01 -6.78
C ASP A 10 1.99 -7.42 -7.20
N TYR A 11 1.89 -7.67 -8.50
CA TYR A 11 1.48 -8.95 -9.06
C TYR A 11 2.70 -9.80 -9.40
N GLY A 12 2.86 -10.93 -8.71
CA GLY A 12 3.76 -12.01 -9.09
C GLY A 12 2.99 -13.26 -9.50
N GLU A 13 3.62 -14.13 -10.29
CA GLU A 13 2.99 -15.36 -10.82
C GLU A 13 2.45 -16.29 -9.73
N VAL A 14 3.01 -16.23 -8.51
CA VAL A 14 2.65 -17.09 -7.37
C VAL A 14 1.89 -16.34 -6.27
N ARG A 15 2.10 -15.03 -6.14
CA ARG A 15 1.59 -14.23 -5.01
C ARG A 15 1.35 -12.79 -5.39
N ILE A 16 0.43 -12.15 -4.68
CA ILE A 16 0.16 -10.72 -4.77
C ILE A 16 0.64 -10.06 -3.48
N GLY A 17 1.51 -9.08 -3.61
CA GLY A 17 1.88 -8.18 -2.52
C GLY A 17 0.86 -7.06 -2.38
N ILE A 18 0.40 -6.80 -1.16
CA ILE A 18 -0.52 -5.70 -0.85
C ILE A 18 0.13 -4.79 0.20
N ALA A 19 0.08 -3.48 -0.03
CA ALA A 19 0.51 -2.48 0.94
C ALA A 19 -0.40 -1.25 0.88
N TYR A 20 -0.52 -0.50 1.99
CA TYR A 20 -1.26 0.76 2.02
C TYR A 20 -0.39 1.89 2.60
N SER A 21 -0.66 3.12 2.18
CA SER A 21 0.11 4.28 2.64
C SER A 21 -0.19 4.64 4.10
N ASP A 22 0.77 5.25 4.79
CA ASP A 22 0.56 5.91 6.08
C ASP A 22 -0.36 7.15 5.96
N ASP A 23 -0.65 7.81 7.08
CA ASP A 23 -1.55 8.97 7.12
C ASP A 23 -0.94 10.25 6.50
N LEU A 24 0.39 10.25 6.32
CA LEU A 24 1.12 11.34 5.67
C LEU A 24 1.29 11.09 4.16
N GLY A 25 0.97 9.89 3.67
CA GLY A 25 1.21 9.45 2.30
C GLY A 25 2.70 9.19 2.00
N MET A 26 3.54 8.98 3.01
CA MET A 26 5.00 8.91 2.85
C MET A 26 5.56 7.49 2.83
N PHE A 27 5.08 6.60 3.71
CA PHE A 27 5.53 5.22 3.78
C PHE A 27 4.43 4.22 3.38
N ALA A 28 4.85 3.09 2.80
CA ALA A 28 3.99 1.96 2.50
C ALA A 28 4.14 0.90 3.59
N HIS A 29 3.02 0.47 4.15
CA HIS A 29 2.96 -0.59 5.16
C HIS A 29 2.41 -1.86 4.52
N PRO A 30 3.11 -3.01 4.62
CA PRO A 30 2.61 -4.26 4.09
C PRO A 30 1.34 -4.67 4.84
N LEU A 31 0.40 -5.24 4.11
CA LEU A 31 -0.74 -5.92 4.70
C LEU A 31 -0.29 -7.37 4.96
N GLU A 32 -0.09 -7.72 6.24
CA GLU A 32 0.22 -9.10 6.67
C GLU A 32 -0.94 -10.06 6.43
#